data_AF-A0A838WD40-F1
#
_entry.id   AF-A0A838WD40-F1
#
_cell.length_a   1.000
_cell.length_b   1.000
_cell.length_c   1.000
_cell.angle_alpha   90.00
_cell.angle_beta   90.00
_cell.angle_gamma   90.00
#
_symmetry.space_group_name_H-M   'P 1'
#
loop_
_entity.id
_entity.type
_entity.pdbx_description
1 polymer ?
#
loop_
_entity_poly.entity_id
_entity_poly.type
_entity_poly.pdbx_seq_one_letter_code
_entity_poly.pdbx_strand_id
1 'polypeptide(L)'
;MIRTIFKNPSITLVSMFLISFLIVILLSTHQVISTPPVVLNLLLTAPDAKPWRENIIQEFEYTHPGIKINLIAGPNATNLIEDLYTSAFILGDSPYDLINMDVIWSGKFAAAGWLLDLTDHLTPQELADFSPTDIG
;
A
#
# COMPACT_ATOMS: atom_id res chain seq x y z
N MET A 1 -31.78 -6.08 50.41
CA MET A 1 -31.41 -4.72 50.86
C MET A 1 -31.03 -3.82 49.67
N ILE A 2 -31.87 -3.78 48.61
CA ILE A 2 -31.55 -3.07 47.34
C ILE A 2 -32.58 -1.97 47.02
N ARG A 3 -33.69 -1.91 47.78
CA ARG A 3 -34.85 -1.05 47.48
C ARG A 3 -34.71 0.43 47.87
N THR A 4 -33.67 0.82 48.60
CA THR A 4 -33.56 2.17 49.19
C THR A 4 -32.80 3.19 48.33
N ILE A 5 -32.01 2.75 47.34
CA ILE A 5 -31.16 3.62 46.52
C ILE A 5 -31.97 4.43 45.50
N PHE A 6 -33.13 3.91 45.06
CA PHE A 6 -33.99 4.55 44.04
C PHE A 6 -34.87 5.71 44.55
N LYS A 7 -34.83 6.05 45.84
CA LYS A 7 -35.69 7.09 46.42
C LYS A 7 -35.05 8.48 46.45
N ASN A 8 -33.75 8.59 46.12
CA ASN A 8 -33.01 9.86 46.16
C ASN A 8 -32.83 10.43 44.74
N PRO A 9 -33.51 11.54 44.39
CA PRO A 9 -33.50 12.10 43.03
C PRO A 9 -32.11 12.59 42.58
N SER A 10 -31.22 12.90 43.53
CA SER A 10 -29.84 13.28 43.26
C SER A 10 -28.96 12.10 42.81
N ILE A 11 -29.22 10.88 43.31
CA ILE A 11 -28.41 9.69 42.97
C ILE A 11 -28.80 9.16 41.58
N THR A 12 -30.08 9.20 41.22
CA THR A 12 -30.55 8.85 39.87
C THR A 12 -30.01 9.80 38.80
N LEU A 13 -29.94 11.10 39.09
CA LEU A 13 -29.41 12.10 38.15
C LEU A 13 -27.90 11.90 37.87
N VAL A 14 -27.12 11.67 38.92
CA VAL A 14 -25.67 11.40 38.80
C VAL A 14 -25.43 10.10 38.03
N SER A 15 -26.21 9.05 38.31
CA SER A 15 -26.08 7.77 37.61
C SER A 15 -26.42 7.90 36.11
N MET A 16 -27.42 8.71 35.74
CA MET A 16 -27.73 9.01 34.33
C MET A 16 -26.60 9.75 33.63
N PHE A 17 -25.99 10.73 34.30
CA PHE A 17 -24.83 11.44 33.74
C PHE A 17 -23.63 10.52 33.54
N LEU A 18 -23.34 9.63 34.50
CA LEU A 18 -22.23 8.69 34.39
C LEU A 18 -22.43 7.70 33.23
N ILE A 19 -23.66 7.20 33.06
CA ILE A 19 -24.01 6.28 31.97
C ILE A 19 -23.92 6.99 30.61
N SER A 20 -24.42 8.22 30.51
CA SER A 20 -24.30 9.04 29.30
C SER A 20 -22.84 9.29 28.94
N PHE A 21 -22.00 9.60 29.94
CA PHE A 21 -20.57 9.84 29.72
C PHE A 21 -19.85 8.58 29.25
N LEU A 22 -20.16 7.42 29.85
CA LEU A 22 -19.61 6.13 29.44
C LEU A 22 -20.03 5.76 28.01
N ILE A 23 -21.28 6.03 27.63
CA ILE A 23 -21.80 5.80 26.27
C ILE A 23 -21.08 6.71 25.26
N VAL A 24 -20.88 8.00 25.57
CA VAL A 24 -20.14 8.92 24.70
C VAL A 24 -18.70 8.48 24.51
N ILE A 25 -18.03 7.98 25.57
CA ILE A 25 -16.67 7.43 25.47
C ILE A 25 -16.65 6.18 24.58
N LEU A 26 -17.62 5.27 24.75
CA LEU A 26 -17.72 4.05 23.96
C LEU A 26 -18.03 4.35 22.47
N LEU A 27 -18.92 5.30 22.18
CA LEU A 27 -19.20 5.73 20.80
C LEU A 27 -18.05 6.57 20.19
N SER A 28 -17.23 7.23 21.01
CA SER A 28 -16.06 7.98 20.54
C SER A 28 -14.91 7.06 20.13
N THR A 29 -14.92 5.79 20.53
CA THR A 29 -14.01 4.80 19.92
C THR A 29 -14.52 4.46 18.53
N HIS A 30 -14.10 5.27 17.54
CA HIS A 30 -14.13 4.85 16.15
C HIS A 30 -13.22 3.63 16.07
N GLN A 31 -13.82 2.44 16.07
CA GLN A 31 -13.11 1.21 15.77
C GLN A 31 -12.65 1.36 14.31
N VAL A 32 -11.42 1.86 14.10
CA VAL A 32 -10.78 1.84 12.79
C VAL A 32 -10.49 0.37 12.53
N ILE A 33 -11.40 -0.28 11.81
CA ILE A 33 -11.20 -1.62 11.30
C ILE A 33 -10.15 -1.48 10.20
N SER A 34 -8.87 -1.56 10.57
CA SER A 34 -7.78 -1.50 9.61
C SER A 34 -7.72 -2.82 8.85
N THR A 35 -8.04 -2.79 7.55
CA THR A 35 -7.71 -3.88 6.64
C THR A 35 -6.19 -4.10 6.67
N PRO A 36 -5.71 -5.37 6.66
CA PRO A 36 -4.27 -5.61 6.57
C PRO A 36 -3.70 -4.92 5.32
N PRO A 37 -2.49 -4.32 5.42
CA PRO A 37 -1.91 -3.61 4.30
C PRO A 37 -1.61 -4.55 3.14
N VAL A 38 -1.79 -4.06 1.91
CA VAL A 38 -1.32 -4.72 0.70
C VAL A 38 0.19 -4.55 0.62
N VAL A 39 0.93 -5.65 0.48
CA VAL A 39 2.39 -5.62 0.35
C VAL A 39 2.76 -5.90 -1.10
N LEU A 40 3.49 -4.98 -1.73
CA LEU A 40 4.01 -5.12 -3.09
C LEU A 40 5.53 -5.32 -3.06
N ASN A 41 6.02 -6.33 -3.77
CA ASN A 41 7.43 -6.67 -3.85
C ASN A 41 8.07 -5.99 -5.06
N LEU A 42 9.15 -5.24 -4.81
CA LEU A 42 9.90 -4.53 -5.85
C LEU A 42 11.38 -4.91 -5.77
N LEU A 43 11.94 -5.42 -6.87
CA LEU A 43 13.37 -5.66 -7.01
C LEU A 43 14.07 -4.44 -7.63
N LEU A 44 15.15 -3.98 -7.01
CA LEU A 44 16.02 -2.94 -7.56
C LEU A 44 17.48 -3.37 -7.55
N THR A 45 18.32 -2.65 -8.28
CA THR A 45 19.77 -2.75 -8.08
C THR A 45 20.15 -2.38 -6.64
N ALA A 46 21.19 -2.98 -6.07
CA ALA A 46 21.61 -2.62 -4.71
C ALA A 46 21.93 -1.13 -4.53
N PRO A 47 22.60 -0.44 -5.47
CA PRO A 47 22.87 1.00 -5.37
C PRO A 47 21.60 1.85 -5.29
N ASP A 48 20.52 1.45 -5.99
CA ASP A 48 19.27 2.20 -6.03
C ASP A 48 18.37 1.91 -4.82
N ALA A 49 18.52 0.74 -4.20
CA ALA A 49 17.61 0.30 -3.14
C ALA A 49 17.58 1.25 -1.93
N LYS A 50 18.73 1.74 -1.46
CA LYS A 50 18.78 2.69 -0.32
C LYS A 50 18.12 4.04 -0.65
N PRO A 51 18.51 4.77 -1.71
CA PRO A 51 17.91 6.06 -2.01
C PRO A 51 16.41 5.96 -2.31
N TRP A 52 15.94 4.88 -2.95
CA TRP A 52 14.51 4.66 -3.16
C TRP A 52 13.74 4.47 -1.85
N ARG A 53 14.28 3.66 -0.95
CA ARG A 53 13.66 3.44 0.37
C ARG A 53 13.50 4.76 1.15
N GLU A 54 14.54 5.59 1.15
CA GLU A 54 14.59 6.81 1.96
C GLU A 54 13.81 7.98 1.35
N ASN A 55 13.72 8.08 0.01
CA ASN A 55 13.18 9.29 -0.63
C ASN A 55 11.89 9.08 -1.43
N ILE A 56 11.57 7.85 -1.83
CA ILE A 56 10.42 7.56 -2.70
C ILE A 56 9.40 6.72 -1.94
N ILE A 57 9.83 5.55 -1.44
CA ILE A 57 8.92 4.59 -0.80
C ILE A 57 8.37 5.14 0.52
N GLN A 58 9.20 5.81 1.32
CA GLN A 58 8.75 6.37 2.59
C GLN A 58 7.62 7.39 2.41
N GLU A 59 7.72 8.27 1.42
CA GLU A 59 6.69 9.26 1.11
C GLU A 59 5.44 8.60 0.52
N PHE A 60 5.62 7.62 -0.37
CA PHE A 60 4.51 6.84 -0.91
C PHE A 60 3.72 6.12 0.19
N GLU A 61 4.39 5.43 1.11
CA GLU A 61 3.73 4.72 2.21
C GLU A 61 3.09 5.66 3.24
N TYR A 62 3.62 6.89 3.38
CA TYR A 62 3.03 7.91 4.23
C TYR A 62 1.69 8.41 3.66
N THR A 63 1.65 8.64 2.35
CA THR A 63 0.44 9.07 1.63
C THR A 63 -0.55 7.94 1.36
N HIS A 64 -0.09 6.68 1.37
CA HIS A 64 -0.88 5.47 1.12
C HIS A 64 -0.71 4.44 2.26
N PRO A 65 -1.28 4.68 3.46
CA PRO A 65 -1.04 3.84 4.64
C PRO A 65 -1.51 2.38 4.51
N GLY A 66 -2.38 2.09 3.54
CA GLY A 66 -2.87 0.74 3.23
C GLY A 66 -1.95 -0.06 2.30
N ILE A 67 -0.86 0.53 1.79
CA ILE A 67 0.08 -0.11 0.86
C ILE A 67 1.49 -0.07 1.47
N LYS A 68 2.20 -1.19 1.36
CA LYS A 68 3.59 -1.34 1.79
C LYS A 68 4.44 -1.85 0.63
N ILE A 69 5.65 -1.32 0.51
CA ILE A 69 6.59 -1.76 -0.53
C ILE A 69 7.70 -2.55 0.12
N ASN A 70 7.72 -3.86 -0.13
CA ASN A 70 8.84 -4.71 0.23
C ASN A 70 9.94 -4.57 -0.84
N LEU A 71 10.91 -3.69 -0.55
CA LEU A 71 12.02 -3.43 -1.47
C LEU A 71 13.16 -4.44 -1.29
N ILE A 72 13.41 -5.22 -2.34
CA ILE A 72 14.43 -6.24 -2.45
C ILE A 72 15.64 -5.66 -3.20
N ALA A 73 16.82 -5.69 -2.56
CA ALA A 73 18.07 -5.29 -3.19
C ALA A 73 18.67 -6.48 -3.95
N GLY A 74 18.75 -6.36 -5.27
CA GLY A 74 19.38 -7.32 -6.17
C GLY A 74 20.84 -6.98 -6.48
N PRO A 75 21.43 -7.63 -7.51
CA PRO A 75 22.78 -7.31 -7.98
C PRO A 75 22.92 -5.86 -8.45
N ASN A 76 24.16 -5.36 -8.49
CA ASN A 76 24.43 -3.99 -8.96
C ASN A 76 24.25 -3.82 -10.47
N ALA A 77 24.30 -4.90 -11.25
CA ALA A 77 24.28 -4.86 -12.70
C ALA A 77 22.85 -5.07 -13.22
N THR A 78 22.39 -4.16 -14.08
CA THR A 78 21.01 -4.15 -14.61
C THR A 78 20.68 -5.37 -15.47
N ASN A 79 21.66 -5.90 -16.22
CA ASN A 79 21.49 -7.15 -16.96
C ASN A 79 21.21 -8.35 -16.03
N LEU A 80 21.81 -8.39 -14.84
CA LEU A 80 21.51 -9.44 -13.87
C LEU A 80 20.12 -9.26 -13.25
N ILE A 81 19.64 -8.03 -13.11
CA ILE A 81 18.26 -7.75 -12.70
C ILE A 81 17.28 -8.25 -13.78
N GLU A 82 17.57 -7.98 -15.05
CA GLU A 82 16.81 -8.49 -16.18
C GLU A 82 16.75 -10.03 -16.22
N ASP A 83 17.89 -10.70 -15.98
CA ASP A 83 17.98 -12.16 -15.92
C ASP A 83 17.10 -12.73 -14.79
N LEU A 84 17.06 -12.04 -13.64
CA LEU A 84 16.21 -12.42 -12.50
C LEU A 84 14.72 -12.27 -12.82
N TYR A 85 14.33 -11.15 -13.43
CA TYR A 85 12.94 -10.95 -13.89
C TYR A 85 12.54 -11.99 -14.92
N THR A 86 13.37 -12.21 -15.95
CA THR A 86 13.10 -13.18 -17.01
C THR A 86 12.95 -14.60 -16.43
N SER A 87 13.83 -14.98 -15.50
CA SER A 87 13.76 -16.28 -14.82
C SER A 87 12.46 -16.42 -14.02
N ALA A 88 12.07 -15.39 -13.28
CA ALA A 88 10.82 -15.36 -12.51
C ALA A 88 9.59 -15.53 -13.41
N PHE A 89 9.56 -14.85 -14.57
CA PHE A 89 8.44 -14.94 -15.50
C PHE A 89 8.34 -16.29 -16.20
N ILE A 90 9.48 -16.89 -16.59
CA ILE A 90 9.50 -18.22 -17.21
C ILE A 90 8.98 -19.29 -16.23
N LEU A 91 9.29 -19.16 -14.94
CA LEU A 91 8.81 -20.08 -13.91
C LEU A 91 7.31 -19.91 -13.59
N GLY A 92 6.72 -18.77 -13.95
CA GLY A 92 5.29 -18.49 -13.77
C GLY A 92 4.87 -18.17 -12.32
N ASP A 93 5.83 -18.11 -11.39
CA ASP A 93 5.64 -17.76 -9.98
C ASP A 93 6.59 -16.62 -9.62
N SER A 94 6.29 -15.43 -10.13
CA SER A 94 7.13 -14.26 -9.89
C SER A 94 7.03 -13.83 -8.43
N PRO A 95 8.16 -13.68 -7.72
CA PRO A 95 8.17 -13.12 -6.37
C PRO A 95 8.05 -11.59 -6.37
N TYR A 96 7.91 -10.96 -7.55
CA TYR A 96 7.87 -9.52 -7.74
C TYR A 96 6.53 -9.09 -8.33
N ASP A 97 5.95 -8.07 -7.72
CA ASP A 97 4.70 -7.44 -8.15
C ASP A 97 4.96 -6.18 -9.00
N LEU A 98 6.08 -5.50 -8.70
CA LEU A 98 6.53 -4.29 -9.36
C LEU A 98 7.89 -4.52 -10.01
N ILE A 99 8.09 -3.89 -11.16
CA ILE A 99 9.29 -4.05 -11.99
C ILE A 99 9.83 -2.66 -12.31
N ASN A 100 11.06 -2.37 -11.87
CA ASN A 100 11.81 -1.25 -12.44
C ASN A 100 12.53 -1.75 -13.70
N MET A 101 12.13 -1.23 -14.85
CA MET A 101 12.59 -1.71 -16.15
C MET A 101 13.14 -0.60 -17.03
N ASP A 102 14.16 -0.94 -17.81
CA ASP A 102 14.63 -0.14 -18.93
C ASP A 102 13.61 -0.21 -20.09
N VAL A 103 13.51 0.88 -20.86
CA VAL A 103 12.65 0.98 -22.06
C VAL A 103 12.92 -0.12 -23.09
N ILE A 104 14.16 -0.64 -23.13
CA ILE A 104 14.55 -1.73 -24.03
C ILE A 104 13.82 -3.04 -23.68
N TRP A 105 13.44 -3.26 -22.41
CA TRP A 105 12.81 -4.49 -21.96
C TRP A 105 11.30 -4.47 -22.05
N SER A 106 10.69 -3.29 -21.95
CA SER A 106 9.24 -3.11 -21.89
C SER A 106 8.53 -3.79 -23.06
N GLY A 107 9.00 -3.55 -24.29
CA GLY A 107 8.38 -4.13 -25.49
C GLY A 107 8.45 -5.66 -25.54
N LYS A 108 9.59 -6.26 -25.17
CA LYS A 108 9.73 -7.73 -25.20
C LYS A 108 8.94 -8.41 -24.08
N PHE A 109 8.88 -7.81 -22.89
CA PHE A 109 8.12 -8.35 -21.76
C PHE A 109 6.60 -8.25 -22.02
N ALA A 110 6.15 -7.12 -22.60
CA ALA A 110 4.76 -6.97 -23.03
C ALA A 110 4.38 -7.97 -24.12
N ALA A 111 5.22 -8.13 -25.16
CA ALA A 111 4.97 -9.09 -26.25
C ALA A 111 4.96 -10.55 -25.77
N ALA A 112 5.70 -10.87 -24.69
CA ALA A 112 5.67 -12.17 -24.04
C ALA A 112 4.45 -12.38 -23.11
N GLY A 113 3.64 -11.34 -22.89
CA GLY A 113 2.49 -11.39 -21.98
C GLY A 113 2.87 -11.44 -20.51
N TRP A 114 4.07 -10.98 -20.15
CA TRP A 114 4.57 -11.00 -18.76
C TRP A 114 4.18 -9.78 -17.94
N LEU A 115 3.65 -8.74 -18.58
CA LEU A 115 3.24 -7.50 -17.94
C LEU A 115 1.71 -7.41 -17.89
N LEU A 116 1.20 -6.84 -16.80
CA LEU A 116 -0.20 -6.44 -16.70
C LEU A 116 -0.43 -5.20 -17.59
N ASP A 117 -1.46 -5.24 -18.42
CA ASP A 117 -1.91 -4.08 -19.19
C ASP A 117 -2.58 -3.07 -18.26
N LEU A 118 -2.07 -1.83 -18.25
CA LEU A 118 -2.55 -0.74 -17.42
C LEU A 118 -3.41 0.28 -18.19
N THR A 119 -3.71 0.04 -19.46
CA THR A 119 -4.44 0.99 -20.33
C THR A 119 -5.76 1.46 -19.71
N ASP A 120 -6.54 0.53 -19.16
CA ASP A 120 -7.83 0.84 -18.51
C ASP A 120 -7.70 1.33 -17.06
N HIS A 121 -6.48 1.39 -16.53
CA HIS A 121 -6.18 1.80 -15.16
C HIS A 121 -5.68 3.24 -15.04
N LEU A 122 -5.40 3.91 -16.17
CA LEU A 122 -4.87 5.27 -16.21
C LEU A 122 -5.85 6.22 -16.90
N THR A 123 -6.12 7.36 -16.29
CA THR A 123 -6.93 8.41 -16.88
C THR A 123 -6.13 9.24 -17.89
N PRO A 124 -6.79 9.88 -18.88
CA PRO A 124 -6.11 10.80 -19.79
C PRO A 124 -5.40 11.96 -19.07
N GLN A 125 -5.88 12.35 -17.88
CA GLN A 125 -5.24 13.38 -17.07
C GLN A 125 -3.93 12.89 -16.45
N GLU A 126 -3.87 11.65 -15.96
CA GLU A 126 -2.63 11.05 -15.44
C GLU A 126 -1.60 10.82 -16.55
N LEU A 127 -2.06 10.45 -17.76
CA LEU A 127 -1.19 10.30 -18.93
C LEU A 127 -0.62 11.62 -19.46
N ALA A 128 -1.27 12.75 -19.16
CA ALA A 128 -0.84 14.07 -19.63
C ALA A 128 0.50 14.52 -19.04
N ASP A 129 0.93 13.92 -17.92
CA ASP A 129 2.22 14.18 -17.28
C ASP A 129 3.40 13.46 -17.97
N PHE A 130 3.12 12.55 -18.93
CA PHE A 130 4.12 11.76 -19.65
C PHE A 130 4.37 12.29 -21.07
N SER A 131 5.52 11.90 -21.66
CA SER A 131 5.82 12.24 -23.05
C SER A 131 4.85 11.51 -24.00
N PRO A 132 4.26 12.21 -24.99
CA PRO A 132 3.40 11.58 -26.00
C PRO A 132 4.09 10.47 -26.81
N THR A 133 5.43 10.48 -26.88
CA THR A 133 6.20 9.43 -27.57
C THR A 133 6.26 8.12 -26.80
N ASP A 134 5.99 8.15 -25.50
CA ASP A 134 6.26 7.03 -24.58
C ASP A 134 4.97 6.32 -24.13
N ILE A 135 3.80 6.87 -24.48
CA ILE A 135 2.46 6.41 -24.06
C ILE A 135 1.67 5.73 -25.21
N GLY A 136 2.36 5.22 -26.24
CA GLY A 136 1.77 4.70 -27.48
C GLY A 136 1.88 3.20 -27.67
#